data_AF-A0A364K9Q9-F1
#
_entry.id   AF-A0A364K9Q9-F1
#
_cell.length_a   1.000
_cell.length_b   1.000
_cell.length_c   1.000
_cell.angle_alpha   90.00
_cell.angle_beta   90.00
_cell.angle_gamma   90.00
#
_symmetry.space_group_name_H-M   'P 1'
#
loop_
_entity.id
_entity.type
_entity.pdbx_description
1 polymer ?
#
loop_
_entity_poly.entity_id
_entity_poly.type
_entity_poly.pdbx_seq_one_letter_code
_entity_poly.pdbx_strand_id
1 'polypeptide(L)'
;MFHTLTIWLAGPGEKLQQVASQEIGALFFLVVIVVSLTLFWKRAFTAFIGFVLFAMVVSVFVFQPQLIKSLGTDGFKWLFEDYLK
;
A
#
# COMPACT_ATOMS: atom_id res chain seq x y z
N MET A 1 6.08 -26.67 -12.19
CA MET A 1 6.83 -26.35 -13.42
C MET A 1 6.02 -25.51 -14.43
N PHE A 2 5.01 -24.74 -13.98
CA PHE A 2 4.20 -23.85 -14.83
C PHE A 2 4.32 -22.35 -14.45
N HIS A 3 4.99 -22.03 -13.34
CA HIS A 3 5.12 -20.66 -12.84
C HIS A 3 6.07 -19.78 -13.65
N THR A 4 7.02 -20.36 -14.38
CA THR A 4 8.01 -19.61 -15.16
C THR A 4 7.47 -19.13 -16.51
N LEU A 5 6.47 -19.82 -17.09
CA LEU A 5 5.90 -19.44 -18.39
C LEU A 5 4.94 -18.24 -18.30
N THR A 6 4.22 -18.07 -17.19
CA THR A 6 3.33 -16.92 -16.97
C THR A 6 4.09 -15.61 -16.77
N ILE A 7 5.28 -15.66 -16.19
CA ILE A 7 6.14 -14.48 -15.98
C ILE A 7 6.68 -13.95 -17.32
N TRP A 8 6.83 -14.78 -18.36
CA TRP A 8 7.26 -14.29 -19.68
C TRP A 8 6.12 -13.73 -20.54
N LEU A 9 4.87 -14.06 -20.20
CA LEU A 9 3.65 -13.61 -20.91
C LEU A 9 2.95 -12.41 -20.24
N ALA A 10 3.32 -12.04 -19.01
CA ALA A 10 2.80 -10.86 -18.30
C ALA A 10 3.43 -9.58 -18.87
N GLY A 11 2.58 -8.60 -19.23
CA GLY A 11 3.00 -7.34 -19.84
C GLY A 11 3.94 -6.52 -18.93
N PRO A 12 4.72 -5.57 -19.48
CA PRO A 12 5.66 -4.75 -18.69
C PRO A 12 4.99 -4.02 -17.52
N GLY A 13 3.71 -3.64 -17.67
CA GLY A 13 2.93 -3.01 -16.60
C GLY A 13 2.63 -3.93 -15.40
N GLU A 14 2.39 -5.22 -15.62
CA GLU A 14 2.12 -6.16 -14.52
C GLU A 14 3.37 -6.48 -13.72
N LYS A 15 4.53 -6.61 -14.40
CA LYS A 15 5.82 -6.78 -13.73
C LYS A 15 6.21 -5.56 -12.92
N LEU A 16 6.02 -4.35 -13.48
CA LEU A 16 6.26 -3.11 -12.76
C LEU A 16 5.33 -2.97 -11.55
N GLN A 17 4.05 -3.31 -11.67
CA GLN A 17 3.12 -3.26 -10.55
C GLN A 17 3.48 -4.27 -9.46
N GLN A 18 3.91 -5.48 -9.83
CA GLN A 18 4.30 -6.52 -8.88
C GLN A 18 5.59 -6.15 -8.13
N VAL A 19 6.61 -5.67 -8.84
CA VAL A 19 7.88 -5.24 -8.24
C VAL A 19 7.70 -3.98 -7.41
N ALA A 20 6.97 -2.97 -7.92
CA ALA A 20 6.70 -1.74 -7.18
C ALA A 20 5.93 -2.01 -5.89
N SER A 21 4.91 -2.87 -5.91
CA SER A 21 4.16 -3.20 -4.68
C SER A 21 5.04 -3.87 -3.62
N GLN A 22 5.98 -4.72 -4.04
CA GLN A 22 6.90 -5.41 -3.13
C GLN A 22 7.94 -4.45 -2.54
N GLU A 23 8.52 -3.57 -3.37
CA GLU A 23 9.51 -2.58 -2.95
C GLU A 23 8.89 -1.51 -2.04
N ILE A 24 7.70 -1.01 -2.37
CA ILE A 24 6.99 0.00 -1.57
C ILE A 24 6.63 -0.57 -0.19
N GLY A 25 6.18 -1.83 -0.12
CA GLY A 25 5.91 -2.50 1.15
C GLY A 25 7.13 -2.60 2.07
N ALA A 26 8.28 -2.97 1.50
CA ALA A 26 9.54 -3.06 2.25
C ALA A 26 10.00 -1.69 2.79
N LEU A 27 9.93 -0.64 1.96
CA LEU A 27 10.26 0.73 2.35
C LEU A 27 9.33 1.26 3.45
N PHE A 28 8.03 1.01 3.33
CA PHE A 28 7.05 1.36 4.35
C PHE A 28 7.39 0.71 5.69
N PHE A 29 7.67 -0.59 5.69
CA PHE A 29 8.00 -1.33 6.90
C PHE A 29 9.28 -0.80 7.56
N LEU A 30 10.29 -0.43 6.76
CA LEU A 30 11.52 0.18 7.24
C LEU A 30 11.24 1.50 7.98
N VAL A 31 10.42 2.38 7.39
CA VAL A 31 10.02 3.65 8.04
C VAL A 31 9.25 3.38 9.33
N VAL A 32 8.31 2.42 9.32
CA VAL A 32 7.54 2.05 10.51
C VAL A 32 8.44 1.60 11.66
N ILE A 33 9.44 0.77 11.39
CA ILE A 33 10.41 0.32 12.40
C ILE A 33 11.22 1.49 12.95
N VAL A 34 11.79 2.33 12.07
CA VAL A 34 12.64 3.47 12.47
C VAL A 34 11.86 4.46 13.33
N VAL A 35 10.64 4.81 12.93
CA VAL A 35 9.78 5.74 13.68
C VAL A 35 9.35 5.12 15.01
N SER A 36 8.99 3.83 15.01
CA SER A 36 8.63 3.09 16.23
C SER A 36 9.77 3.10 17.25
N LEU A 37 10.99 2.78 16.84
CA LEU A 37 12.18 2.82 17.71
C LEU A 37 12.45 4.23 18.23
N THR A 38 12.30 5.25 17.38
CA THR A 38 12.51 6.65 17.74
C THR A 38 11.51 7.11 18.80
N LEU A 39 10.22 6.79 18.63
CA LEU A 39 9.17 7.13 19.60
C LEU A 39 9.33 6.38 20.92
N PHE A 40 9.76 5.12 20.84
CA PHE A 40 10.06 4.30 22.01
C PHE A 40 11.21 4.91 22.84
N TRP A 41 12.29 5.33 22.19
CA TRP A 41 13.42 5.95 22.89
C TRP A 41 13.04 7.29 23.54
N LYS A 42 12.18 8.08 22.88
CA LYS A 42 11.67 9.34 23.43
C LYS A 42 10.62 9.17 24.54
N ARG A 43 10.28 7.93 24.94
CA ARG A 43 9.23 7.60 25.92
C ARG A 43 7.87 8.25 25.58
N ALA A 44 7.62 8.51 24.30
CA ALA A 44 6.40 9.17 23.83
C ALA A 44 5.31 8.11 23.57
N PHE A 45 4.83 7.48 24.64
CA PHE A 45 3.96 6.30 24.55
C PHE A 45 2.64 6.57 23.82
N THR A 46 2.01 7.73 24.07
CA THR A 46 0.76 8.13 23.39
C THR A 46 0.96 8.30 21.88
N ALA A 47 2.06 8.93 21.47
CA ALA A 47 2.40 9.10 20.05
C ALA A 47 2.76 7.77 19.39
N PHE A 48 3.41 6.86 20.11
CA PHE A 48 3.69 5.51 19.64
C PHE A 48 2.42 4.72 19.35
N ILE A 49 1.46 4.69 20.28
CA ILE A 49 0.17 4.00 20.09
C ILE A 49 -0.57 4.59 18.88
N GLY A 50 -0.64 5.92 18.78
CA GLY A 50 -1.27 6.59 17.64
C GLY A 50 -0.58 6.26 16.31
N PHE A 51 0.75 6.22 16.30
CA PHE A 51 1.53 5.84 15.13
C PHE A 51 1.30 4.39 14.72
N VAL A 52 1.27 3.44 15.66
CA VAL A 52 1.04 2.02 15.36
C VAL A 52 -0.36 1.80 14.79
N LEU A 53 -1.38 2.43 15.38
CA LEU A 53 -2.75 2.37 14.87
C LEU A 53 -2.85 2.96 13.46
N PHE A 54 -2.23 4.12 13.23
CA PHE A 54 -2.16 4.75 11.92
C PHE A 54 -1.43 3.86 10.90
N ALA A 55 -0.27 3.32 11.26
CA ALA A 55 0.52 2.45 10.41
C ALA A 55 -0.23 1.16 10.05
N MET A 56 -1.01 0.59 10.98
CA MET A 56 -1.89 -0.54 10.68
C MET A 56 -2.91 -0.21 9.59
N VAL A 57 -3.59 0.93 9.68
CA VAL A 57 -4.56 1.35 8.65
C VAL A 57 -3.86 1.57 7.31
N VAL A 58 -2.75 2.30 7.31
CA VAL A 58 -1.97 2.58 6.08
C VAL A 58 -1.41 1.31 5.45
N SER A 59 -1.02 0.32 6.26
CA SER A 59 -0.47 -0.95 5.77
C SER A 59 -1.41 -1.69 4.83
N VAL A 60 -2.73 -1.64 5.08
CA VAL A 60 -3.73 -2.28 4.22
C VAL A 60 -3.67 -1.71 2.81
N PHE A 61 -3.51 -0.39 2.70
CA PHE A 61 -3.39 0.30 1.42
C PHE A 61 -2.07 -0.02 0.71
N VAL A 62 -0.97 -0.12 1.45
CA VAL A 62 0.35 -0.45 0.88
C VAL A 62 0.40 -1.90 0.37
N PHE A 63 -0.15 -2.85 1.12
CA PHE A 63 -0.09 -4.27 0.77
C PHE A 63 -1.22 -4.73 -0.16
N GLN A 64 -2.31 -3.98 -0.27
CA GLN A 64 -3.43 -4.28 -1.17
C GLN A 64 -3.70 -3.14 -2.15
N PRO A 65 -2.80 -2.89 -3.13
CA PRO A 65 -2.98 -1.82 -4.11
C PRO A 65 -4.22 -2.01 -5.00
N GLN A 66 -4.75 -3.23 -5.09
CA GLN A 66 -6.00 -3.52 -5.79
C GLN A 66 -7.21 -2.85 -5.12
N LEU A 67 -7.26 -2.80 -3.79
CA LEU A 67 -8.32 -2.09 -3.06
C LEU A 67 -8.30 -0.59 -3.35
N ILE A 68 -7.11 0.02 -3.46
CA ILE A 68 -6.99 1.43 -3.84
C ILE A 68 -7.53 1.64 -5.25
N LYS A 69 -7.17 0.77 -6.19
CA LYS A 69 -7.64 0.85 -7.58
C LYS A 69 -9.16 0.70 -7.66
N SER A 70 -9.77 -0.26 -6.94
CA SER A 70 -11.22 -0.45 -6.94
C SER A 70 -11.94 0.73 -6.28
N LEU A 71 -11.50 1.16 -5.09
CA LEU A 71 -12.08 2.31 -4.39
C LEU A 71 -11.97 3.61 -5.21
N GLY A 72 -10.85 3.81 -5.91
CA GLY A 72 -10.66 4.94 -6.81
C GLY A 72 -11.58 4.88 -8.03
N THR A 73 -11.76 3.69 -8.61
CA THR A 73 -12.65 3.49 -9.78
C THR A 73 -14.11 3.70 -9.39
N ASP A 74 -14.54 3.14 -8.26
CA ASP A 74 -15.90 3.25 -7.75
C ASP A 74 -16.21 4.67 -7.28
N GLY A 75 -15.26 5.32 -6.58
CA GLY A 75 -15.39 6.72 -6.16
C GLY A 75 -15.38 7.70 -7.33
N PHE A 76 -14.55 7.46 -8.35
CA PHE A 76 -14.55 8.26 -9.57
C PHE A 76 -15.86 8.09 -10.33
N LYS A 77 -16.34 6.85 -10.46
CA LYS A 77 -17.65 6.57 -11.08
C LYS A 77 -18.75 7.30 -10.32
N TRP A 78 -18.82 7.16 -9.01
CA TRP A 78 -19.81 7.86 -8.18
C TRP A 78 -19.74 9.39 -8.32
N LEU A 79 -18.53 9.99 -8.37
CA LEU A 79 -18.35 11.44 -8.52
C LEU A 79 -18.72 12.00 -9.90
N PHE A 80 -18.52 11.22 -10.96
CA PHE A 80 -18.69 11.68 -12.35
C PHE A 80 -19.90 11.08 -13.07
N GLU A 81 -20.61 10.12 -12.47
CA GLU A 81 -21.81 9.49 -13.03
C GLU A 81 -22.99 10.48 -13.17
N ASP A 82 -23.07 11.49 -12.30
CA ASP A 82 -24.03 12.59 -12.44
C ASP A 82 -23.51 13.77 -13.29
N TYR A 83 -22.20 13.90 -13.48
CA TYR A 83 -21.60 15.01 -14.27
C TYR A 83 -21.52 14.71 -15.78
N LEU A 84 -21.60 13.43 -16.17
CA LEU A 84 -21.55 12.97 -17.57
C LEU A 84 -22.92 12.65 -18.19
N LYS A 85 -24.03 12.94 -17.49
CA LYS A 85 -25.38 12.99 -18.05
C LYS A 85 -25.71 14.40 -18.53
#